data_AF-A0A932CUA3-F1
#
_entry.id   AF-A0A932CUA3-F1
#
_cell.length_a   1.000
_cell.length_b   1.000
_cell.length_c   1.000
_cell.angle_alpha   90.00
_cell.angle_beta   90.00
_cell.angle_gamma   90.00
#
_symmetry.space_group_name_H-M   'P 1'
#
loop_
_entity.id
_entity.type
_entity.pdbx_description
1 polymer ?
#
loop_
_entity_poly.entity_id
_entity_poly.type
_entity_poly.pdbx_seq_one_letter_code
_entity_poly.pdbx_strand_id
1 'polypeptide(L)'
;MKIAPVADVKTHFSKFLDECRRQPVVVTRSGRPAAILVPVADDDDLERLVLACSPRFRRLMEEADERARSGEGVEHEAFRRGVEAAPRPQRPAARRRKRR
;
A
#
# COMPACT_ATOMS: atom_id res chain seq x y z
N MET A 1 17.29 3.25 12.07
CA MET A 1 16.86 1.93 11.60
C MET A 1 17.40 0.88 12.56
N LYS A 2 16.56 -0.03 13.06
CA LYS A 2 16.98 -1.10 13.97
C LYS A 2 17.23 -2.40 13.19
N ILE A 3 18.16 -3.24 13.65
CA ILE A 3 18.43 -4.57 13.06
C ILE A 3 18.35 -5.61 14.18
N ALA A 4 17.62 -6.70 13.96
CA ALA A 4 17.46 -7.76 14.94
C ALA A 4 17.43 -9.16 14.30
N PRO A 5 18.04 -10.17 14.94
CA PRO A 5 17.90 -11.57 14.53
C PRO A 5 16.45 -12.05 14.60
N VAL A 6 16.06 -12.95 13.70
CA VAL A 6 14.73 -13.57 13.68
C VAL A 6 14.40 -14.30 14.99
N ALA A 7 15.39 -14.80 15.71
CA ALA A 7 15.20 -15.43 17.03
C ALA A 7 14.69 -14.40 18.06
N ASP A 8 15.35 -13.25 18.17
CA ASP A 8 14.96 -12.17 19.10
C ASP A 8 13.58 -11.61 18.76
N VAL A 9 13.32 -11.42 17.45
CA VAL A 9 12.02 -10.92 16.97
C VAL A 9 10.90 -11.89 17.30
N LYS A 10 11.12 -13.21 17.19
CA LYS A 10 10.14 -14.23 17.59
C LYS A 10 9.85 -14.18 19.10
N THR A 11 10.89 -14.05 19.92
CA THR A 11 10.76 -14.03 21.39
C THR A 11 10.12 -12.74 21.92
N HIS A 12 10.36 -11.61 21.25
CA HIS A 12 9.97 -10.28 21.73
C HIS A 12 9.13 -9.50 20.71
N PHE A 13 8.26 -10.18 19.97
CA PHE A 13 7.57 -9.58 18.81
C PHE A 13 6.81 -8.29 19.15
N SER A 14 6.06 -8.27 20.26
CA SER A 14 5.32 -7.07 20.70
C SER A 14 6.22 -5.86 20.93
N LYS A 15 7.41 -6.06 21.51
CA LYS A 15 8.40 -4.98 21.69
C LYS A 15 8.84 -4.42 20.34
N PHE A 16 9.06 -5.29 19.34
CA PHE A 16 9.46 -4.85 18.01
C PHE A 16 8.31 -4.17 17.23
N LEU A 17 7.05 -4.51 17.52
CA LEU A 17 5.90 -3.75 17.02
C LEU A 17 5.87 -2.32 17.59
N ASP A 18 6.14 -2.14 18.87
CA ASP A 18 6.22 -0.80 19.46
C ASP A 18 7.42 -0.02 18.95
N GLU A 19 8.57 -0.68 18.76
CA GLU A 19 9.77 -0.05 18.20
C GLU A 19 9.58 0.33 16.72
N CYS A 20 8.88 -0.49 15.92
CA CYS A 20 8.70 -0.22 14.49
C CYS A 20 7.89 1.06 14.23
N ARG A 21 7.03 1.47 15.17
CA ARG A 21 6.31 2.76 15.13
C ARG A 21 7.21 3.97 15.07
N ARG A 22 8.46 3.87 15.57
CA ARG A 22 9.43 4.99 15.58
C ARG A 22 10.45 4.89 14.45
N GLN A 23 10.80 3.68 14.04
CA GLN A 23 11.78 3.44 12.98
C GLN A 23 11.63 2.02 12.41
N PRO A 24 11.90 1.78 11.12
CA PRO A 24 11.87 0.43 10.56
C PRO A 24 12.82 -0.53 11.29
N VAL A 25 12.37 -1.79 11.44
CA VAL A 25 13.16 -2.89 12.01
C VAL A 25 13.50 -3.89 10.92
N VAL A 26 14.79 -4.04 10.60
CA VAL A 26 15.29 -5.08 9.70
C VAL A 26 15.44 -6.38 10.47
N VAL A 27 14.76 -7.43 10.01
CA VAL A 27 14.85 -8.78 10.56
C VAL A 27 15.89 -9.57 9.77
N THR A 28 16.86 -10.17 10.46
CA THR A 28 17.91 -10.97 9.83
C THR A 28 17.73 -12.47 10.10
N ARG A 29 18.14 -13.31 9.14
CA ARG A 29 18.28 -14.76 9.30
C ARG A 29 19.72 -15.13 8.98
N SER A 30 20.42 -15.77 9.94
CA SER A 30 21.83 -16.12 9.81
C SER A 30 22.72 -14.92 9.41
N GLY A 31 22.46 -13.75 10.01
CA GLY A 31 23.20 -12.51 9.75
C GLY A 31 22.83 -11.78 8.45
N ARG A 32 21.96 -12.34 7.60
CA ARG A 32 21.52 -11.70 6.34
C ARG A 32 20.14 -11.08 6.49
N PRO A 33 19.88 -9.87 5.94
CA PRO A 33 18.54 -9.29 5.90
C PRO A 33 17.54 -10.24 5.24
N ALA A 34 16.38 -10.42 5.86
CA ALA A 34 15.35 -11.35 5.42
C ALA A 34 13.96 -10.71 5.34
N ALA A 35 13.66 -9.74 6.21
CA ALA A 35 12.40 -9.00 6.21
C ALA A 35 12.59 -7.61 6.83
N ILE A 36 11.58 -6.75 6.69
CA ILE A 36 11.48 -5.48 7.40
C ILE A 36 10.09 -5.42 8.07
N LEU A 37 10.05 -4.95 9.32
CA LEU A 37 8.83 -4.52 9.99
C LEU A 37 8.70 -3.00 9.82
N VAL A 38 7.61 -2.59 9.19
CA VAL A 38 7.17 -1.19 9.09
C VAL A 38 5.85 -1.02 9.83
N PRO A 39 5.59 0.17 10.40
CA PRO A 39 4.30 0.45 11.01
C PRO A 39 3.22 0.61 9.93
N VAL A 40 1.99 0.27 10.29
CA VAL A 40 0.77 0.56 9.52
C VAL A 40 -0.10 1.40 10.45
N ALA A 41 -0.31 2.68 10.14
CA ALA A 41 -1.06 3.59 11.01
C ALA A 41 -2.57 3.51 10.76
N ASP A 42 -2.97 3.31 9.50
CA ASP A 42 -4.35 3.25 9.06
C ASP A 42 -4.54 2.29 7.87
N ASP A 43 -5.79 2.14 7.40
CA ASP A 43 -6.14 1.29 6.27
C ASP A 43 -5.51 1.78 4.95
N ASP A 44 -5.33 3.10 4.79
CA ASP A 44 -4.72 3.70 3.60
C ASP A 44 -3.22 3.35 3.51
N ASP A 45 -2.51 3.33 4.63
CA ASP A 45 -1.11 2.90 4.72
C ASP A 45 -0.95 1.43 4.30
N LEU A 46 -1.86 0.56 4.73
CA LEU A 46 -1.83 -0.84 4.34
C LEU A 46 -2.02 -0.98 2.82
N GLU A 47 -3.00 -0.28 2.26
CA GLU A 47 -3.24 -0.29 0.81
C GLU A 47 -2.01 0.17 0.03
N ARG A 48 -1.40 1.29 0.45
CA ARG A 48 -0.17 1.83 -0.18
C ARG A 48 0.99 0.84 -0.13
N LEU A 49 1.22 0.16 0.99
CA LEU A 49 2.28 -0.83 1.12
C LEU A 49 2.06 -2.04 0.20
N VAL A 50 0.81 -2.51 0.10
CA VAL A 50 0.45 -3.60 -0.82
C VAL A 50 0.67 -3.18 -2.28
N LEU A 51 0.23 -1.98 -2.66
CA LEU A 51 0.43 -1.45 -4.01
C LEU A 51 1.91 -1.27 -4.35
N ALA A 52 2.71 -0.70 -3.45
CA ALA A 52 4.15 -0.54 -3.63
C ALA A 52 4.89 -1.88 -3.81
N CYS A 53 4.39 -2.95 -3.19
CA CYS A 53 4.95 -4.29 -3.31
C CYS A 53 4.47 -5.05 -4.56
N SER A 54 3.42 -4.59 -5.25
CA SER A 54 2.78 -5.30 -6.36
C SER A 54 3.52 -5.11 -7.69
N PRO A 55 4.07 -6.18 -8.31
CA PRO A 55 4.74 -6.07 -9.61
C PRO A 55 3.78 -5.62 -10.73
N ARG A 56 2.52 -6.07 -10.68
CA ARG A 56 1.49 -5.68 -11.64
C ARG A 56 1.19 -4.18 -11.55
N PHE A 57 1.11 -3.66 -10.33
CA PHE A 57 0.84 -2.23 -10.14
C PHE A 57 2.03 -1.38 -10.60
N ARG A 58 3.27 -1.80 -10.31
CA ARG A 58 4.46 -1.11 -10.83
C ARG A 58 4.47 -1.04 -12.34
N ARG A 59 4.23 -2.16 -13.03
CA ARG A 59 4.16 -2.18 -14.49
C ARG A 59 3.07 -1.25 -15.04
N LEU A 60 1.89 -1.25 -14.42
CA LEU A 60 0.81 -0.34 -14.80
C LEU A 60 1.23 1.14 -14.68
N MET A 61 1.95 1.49 -13.59
CA MET A 61 2.45 2.84 -13.39
C MET A 61 3.55 3.20 -14.38
N GLU A 62 4.46 2.28 -14.71
CA GLU A 62 5.49 2.47 -15.74
C GLU A 62 4.85 2.77 -17.11
N GLU A 63 3.86 1.97 -17.53
CA GLU A 63 3.12 2.18 -18.77
C GLU A 63 2.29 3.49 -18.76
N ALA A 64 1.79 3.91 -17.59
CA ALA A 64 1.11 5.18 -17.44
C ALA A 64 2.06 6.37 -17.54
N ASP A 65 3.23 6.28 -16.92
CA ASP A 65 4.28 7.31 -16.98
C ASP A 65 4.82 7.48 -18.40
N GLU A 66 5.00 6.40 -19.14
CA GLU A 66 5.40 6.44 -20.55
C GLU A 66 4.37 7.18 -21.41
N ARG A 67 3.09 6.84 -21.26
CA ARG A 67 1.98 7.52 -21.95
C ARG A 67 1.88 9.01 -21.58
N ALA A 68 2.07 9.33 -20.30
CA ALA A 68 2.08 10.72 -19.86
C ALA A 68 3.22 11.50 -20.52
N ARG A 69 4.42 10.91 -20.61
CA ARG A 69 5.58 11.52 -21.26
C ARG A 69 5.44 11.63 -22.78
N SER A 70 4.73 10.70 -23.43
CA SER A 70 4.43 10.78 -24.87
C SER A 70 3.31 11.78 -25.20
N GLY A 71 2.70 12.42 -24.19
CA GLY A 71 1.63 13.41 -24.37
C GLY A 71 0.23 12.79 -24.51
N GLU A 72 0.07 11.50 -24.22
CA GLU A 72 -1.23 10.79 -24.24
C GLU A 72 -2.07 11.05 -22.97
N GLY A 73 -1.81 12.17 -22.28
CA GLY A 73 -2.61 12.64 -21.16
C GLY A 73 -3.94 13.25 -21.60
N VAL A 74 -4.85 13.43 -20.64
CA VAL A 74 -6.11 14.17 -20.86
C VAL A 74 -6.00 15.53 -20.18
N GLU A 75 -6.34 16.59 -20.93
CA GLU A 75 -6.42 17.94 -20.38
C GLU A 75 -7.37 18.02 -19.20
N HIS A 76 -6.97 18.77 -18.16
CA HIS A 76 -7.68 18.78 -16.87
C HIS A 76 -9.17 19.16 -17.04
N GLU A 77 -9.49 20.16 -17.86
CA GLU A 77 -10.86 20.58 -18.08
C GLU A 77 -11.68 19.54 -18.85
N ALA A 78 -11.07 18.87 -19.82
CA ALA A 78 -11.71 17.78 -20.56
C ALA A 78 -12.03 16.60 -19.63
N PHE A 79 -11.10 16.25 -18.74
CA PHE A 79 -11.32 15.23 -17.71
C PHE A 79 -12.48 15.57 -16.77
N ARG A 80 -12.51 16.79 -16.18
CA ARG A 80 -13.60 17.22 -15.27
C ARG A 80 -14.97 17.10 -15.94
N ARG A 81 -15.11 17.63 -17.16
CA ARG A 81 -16.37 17.55 -17.93
C ARG A 81 -16.81 16.09 -18.14
N GLY A 82 -15.86 15.21 -18.47
CA GLY A 82 -16.15 13.78 -18.68
C GLY A 82 -16.63 13.08 -17.40
N VAL A 83 -16.02 13.37 -16.25
CA VAL A 83 -16.41 12.78 -14.96
C VAL A 83 -17.76 13.32 -14.48
N GLU A 84 -18.04 14.62 -14.67
CA GLU A 84 -19.31 15.23 -14.29
C GLU A 84 -20.48 14.77 -15.16
N ALA A 85 -20.23 14.53 -16.46
CA ALA A 85 -21.21 13.98 -17.39
C ALA A 85 -21.45 12.47 -17.19
N ALA A 86 -20.54 11.76 -16.51
CA ALA A 86 -20.70 10.34 -16.25
C ALA A 86 -21.75 10.08 -15.16
N PRO A 87 -22.69 9.13 -15.35
CA PRO A 87 -23.64 8.77 -14.32
C PRO A 87 -22.88 8.23 -13.10
N ARG A 88 -23.14 8.80 -11.92
CA ARG A 88 -22.51 8.32 -10.68
C ARG A 88 -22.85 6.86 -10.47
N PRO A 89 -21.88 5.98 -10.20
CA PRO A 89 -22.18 4.59 -9.88
C PRO A 89 -23.08 4.55 -8.64
N GLN A 90 -24.25 3.94 -8.77
CA GLN A 90 -25.18 3.76 -7.67
C GLN A 90 -24.49 2.90 -6.60
N ARG A 91 -24.31 3.43 -5.38
CA ARG A 91 -23.78 2.64 -4.26
C ARG A 91 -24.67 1.41 -4.10
N PRO A 92 -24.15 0.17 -4.16
CA PRO A 92 -24.97 -1.01 -3.99
C PRO A 92 -25.67 -0.93 -2.63
N ALA A 93 -26.99 -1.05 -2.64
CA ALA A 93 -27.82 -0.96 -1.45
C ALA A 93 -27.26 -1.91 -0.38
N ALA A 94 -26.98 -1.38 0.80
CA ALA A 94 -26.41 -2.12 1.91
C ALA A 94 -27.24 -3.38 2.16
N ARG A 95 -26.69 -4.56 1.82
CA ARG A 95 -27.30 -5.85 2.15
C ARG A 95 -27.37 -5.93 3.67
N ARG A 96 -28.58 -5.69 4.22
CA ARG A 96 -28.94 -6.01 5.61
C ARG A 96 -28.57 -7.46 5.88
N ARG A 97 -27.40 -7.69 6.50
CA ARG A 97 -27.04 -9.00 7.04
C ARG A 97 -28.00 -9.27 8.19
N LYS A 98 -28.99 -10.14 7.96
CA LYS A 98 -29.74 -10.79 9.04
C LYS A 98 -28.74 -11.57 9.88
N ARG A 99 -28.47 -11.07 11.10
CA ARG A 99 -27.80 -11.84 12.14
C ARG A 99 -28.66 -13.07 12.45
N ARG A 100 -28.08 -14.25 12.31
CA ARG A 100 -28.48 -15.47 13.01
C ARG A 100 -27.31 -15.84 13.91
#